data_AF-A0AAV6YJ52-F1
#
_entry.id   AF-A0AAV6YJ52-F1
#
_cell.length_a   1.000
_cell.length_b   1.000
_cell.length_c   1.000
_cell.angle_alpha   90.00
_cell.angle_beta   90.00
_cell.angle_gamma   90.00
#
_symmetry.space_group_name_H-M   'P 1'
#
loop_
_entity.id
_entity.type
_entity.pdbx_description
1 polymer ?
#
loop_
_entity_poly.entity_id
_entity_poly.type
_entity_poly.pdbx_seq_one_letter_code
_entity_poly.pdbx_strand_id
1 'polypeptide(L)'
;ISFPVQETPVISETFTTSKLNTYTVLKKKEARPKPSAEAEPDAVFFTEAMMEDEGPLHLEHIVLPDEMMAELRRSIRQWFFEHLEDYFDEAVSSSYSVVLAKREELKSELDLRCHLHQPRSQRIKMDIHNVRAAELRLHSERVDRHCEGVNKALADLKDESVVLIDRMKQDTQDFRNKILAMEATFLNARKSDKLAALCSSLPSVLDSHISGVQTAMRNYRQHVEEMLGKLCDTNSDFIGSFRLFSEGGNFSPAEIEILRQRLHKASAIIAAFEGSIMVDLEGLESQCLEQ
;
A
#
# COMPACT_ATOMS: atom_id res chain seq x y z
N ILE A 1 62.22 -26.39 8.92
CA ILE A 1 61.33 -26.99 7.90
C ILE A 1 62.02 -26.76 6.56
N SER A 2 62.71 -27.78 6.03
CA SER A 2 63.40 -27.70 4.73
C SER A 2 62.38 -27.88 3.61
N PHE A 3 62.31 -26.93 2.69
CA PHE A 3 61.55 -27.08 1.44
C PHE A 3 62.27 -28.08 0.53
N PRO A 4 61.56 -28.95 -0.20
CA PRO A 4 62.19 -29.82 -1.19
C PRO A 4 62.77 -28.95 -2.32
N VAL A 5 64.05 -29.18 -2.64
CA VAL A 5 64.72 -28.56 -3.77
C VAL A 5 63.96 -28.94 -5.03
N GLN A 6 63.38 -27.94 -5.70
CA GLN A 6 62.66 -28.12 -6.95
C GLN A 6 63.68 -28.51 -8.03
N GLU A 7 63.73 -29.79 -8.38
CA GLU A 7 64.64 -30.31 -9.41
C GLU A 7 64.36 -29.61 -10.74
N THR A 8 65.37 -28.92 -11.30
CA THR A 8 65.23 -28.20 -12.57
C THR A 8 65.07 -29.20 -13.72
N PRO A 9 63.97 -29.16 -14.48
CA PRO A 9 63.76 -30.06 -15.60
C PRO A 9 64.80 -29.80 -16.71
N VAL A 10 65.30 -30.88 -17.32
CA VAL A 10 66.29 -30.77 -18.41
C VAL A 10 65.57 -30.38 -19.70
N ILE A 11 65.94 -29.22 -20.26
CA ILE A 11 65.42 -28.74 -21.54
C ILE A 11 65.96 -29.65 -22.65
N SER A 12 65.07 -30.29 -23.40
CA SER A 12 65.44 -31.17 -24.51
C SER A 12 65.48 -30.44 -25.84
N GLU A 13 64.47 -29.62 -26.12
CA GLU A 13 64.29 -28.91 -27.39
C GLU A 13 63.58 -27.57 -27.13
N THR A 14 63.91 -26.56 -27.93
CA THR A 14 63.29 -25.23 -27.88
C THR A 14 62.76 -24.91 -29.27
N PHE A 15 61.54 -24.38 -29.33
CA PHE A 15 60.82 -24.02 -30.53
C PHE A 15 60.45 -22.55 -30.46
N THR A 16 60.64 -21.82 -31.55
CA THR A 16 60.19 -20.43 -31.66
C THR A 16 59.18 -20.36 -32.77
N THR A 17 57.98 -19.89 -32.45
CA THR A 17 56.88 -19.75 -33.41
C THR A 17 57.03 -18.47 -34.24
N SER A 18 56.23 -18.36 -35.29
CA SER A 18 56.13 -17.16 -36.15
C SER A 18 55.73 -15.90 -35.37
N LYS A 19 55.01 -16.04 -34.25
CA LYS A 19 54.61 -14.95 -33.34
C LYS A 19 55.66 -14.64 -32.27
N LEU A 20 56.87 -15.18 -32.40
CA LEU A 20 58.02 -14.97 -31.51
C LEU A 20 57.85 -15.53 -30.09
N ASN A 21 56.87 -16.41 -29.85
CA ASN A 21 56.79 -17.11 -28.57
C ASN A 21 57.75 -18.31 -28.58
N THR A 22 58.27 -18.64 -27.41
CA THR A 22 59.25 -19.72 -27.24
C THR A 22 58.65 -20.84 -26.39
N TYR A 23 58.63 -22.05 -26.94
CA TYR A 23 58.16 -23.26 -26.26
C TYR A 23 59.32 -24.22 -26.01
N THR A 24 59.41 -24.76 -24.80
CA THR A 24 60.48 -25.71 -24.43
C THR A 24 59.90 -27.08 -24.10
N VAL A 25 60.45 -28.12 -24.72
CA VAL A 25 60.14 -29.51 -24.38
C VAL A 25 61.00 -29.93 -23.21
N LEU A 26 60.35 -30.24 -22.09
CA LEU A 26 61.00 -30.72 -20.87
C LEU A 26 61.05 -32.24 -20.87
N LYS A 27 62.25 -32.81 -20.72
CA LYS A 27 62.39 -34.25 -20.46
C LYS A 27 62.26 -34.48 -18.95
N LYS A 28 61.26 -35.27 -18.56
CA LYS A 28 61.17 -35.78 -17.19
C LYS A 28 62.35 -36.74 -16.98
N LYS A 29 63.19 -36.48 -15.96
CA LYS A 29 64.19 -37.45 -15.54
C LYS A 29 63.43 -38.65 -14.97
N GLU A 30 63.56 -39.83 -15.58
CA GLU A 30 62.98 -41.04 -15.01
C GLU A 30 63.60 -41.27 -13.63
N ALA A 31 62.80 -41.15 -12.58
CA ALA A 31 63.18 -41.65 -11.27
C ALA A 31 63.25 -43.18 -11.41
N ARG A 32 64.47 -43.74 -11.30
CA ARG A 32 64.69 -45.19 -11.25
C ARG A 32 63.68 -45.81 -10.29
N PRO A 33 62.84 -46.77 -10.70
CA PRO A 33 61.94 -47.42 -9.75
C PRO A 33 62.79 -48.12 -8.68
N LYS A 34 62.50 -47.85 -7.40
CA LYS A 34 63.05 -48.63 -6.29
C LYS A 34 62.51 -50.06 -6.41
N PRO A 35 63.32 -51.11 -6.21
CA PRO A 35 62.82 -52.48 -6.28
C PRO A 35 61.99 -52.75 -5.03
N SER A 36 60.67 -52.72 -5.14
CA SER A 36 59.76 -53.32 -4.17
C SER A 36 59.40 -54.72 -4.65
N ALA A 37 59.63 -55.70 -3.78
CA ALA A 37 59.20 -57.08 -3.95
C ALA A 37 57.68 -57.16 -4.12
N GLU A 38 57.25 -58.22 -4.81
CA GLU A 38 55.86 -58.62 -5.12
C GLU A 38 55.27 -57.98 -6.39
N ALA A 39 55.52 -58.63 -7.53
CA ALA A 39 54.74 -58.47 -8.75
C ALA A 39 54.29 -59.86 -9.25
N GLU A 40 52.97 -60.07 -9.20
CA GLU A 40 52.24 -61.10 -9.96
C GLU A 40 52.45 -60.87 -11.47
N PRO A 41 52.52 -61.94 -12.30
CA PRO A 41 52.91 -61.82 -13.70
C PRO A 41 51.67 -61.61 -14.55
N ASP A 42 51.39 -60.39 -15.00
CA ASP A 42 50.48 -60.22 -16.13
C ASP A 42 50.75 -58.96 -16.95
N ALA A 43 50.73 -59.15 -18.26
CA ALA A 43 51.03 -58.22 -19.36
C ALA A 43 52.53 -57.91 -19.59
N VAL A 44 53.26 -58.92 -20.05
CA VAL A 44 54.49 -58.76 -20.85
C VAL A 44 54.10 -58.06 -22.16
N PHE A 45 54.32 -56.75 -22.24
CA PHE A 45 54.34 -56.05 -23.52
C PHE A 45 55.64 -56.45 -24.25
N PHE A 46 55.49 -57.32 -25.24
CA PHE A 46 56.58 -57.87 -26.05
C PHE A 46 57.26 -56.78 -26.89
N THR A 47 58.37 -56.23 -26.40
CA THR A 47 59.50 -55.78 -27.23
C THR A 47 60.76 -55.73 -26.37
N GLU A 48 61.18 -56.88 -25.89
CA GLU A 48 62.57 -57.10 -25.47
C GLU A 48 63.06 -58.35 -26.20
N ALA A 49 63.24 -58.21 -27.51
CA ALA A 49 63.98 -59.17 -28.31
C ALA A 49 65.46 -58.77 -28.19
N MET A 50 66.25 -59.63 -27.54
CA MET A 50 67.70 -59.64 -27.74
C MET A 50 67.93 -59.78 -29.25
N MET A 51 68.59 -58.79 -29.86
CA MET A 51 68.99 -58.87 -31.25
C MET A 51 70.04 -59.98 -31.41
N GLU A 52 69.60 -61.16 -31.84
CA GLU A 52 70.44 -61.99 -32.69
C GLU A 52 70.46 -61.33 -34.07
N ASP A 53 71.67 -61.05 -34.53
CA ASP A 53 72.04 -60.34 -35.74
C ASP A 53 71.68 -61.19 -36.97
N GLU A 54 70.42 -61.13 -37.41
CA GLU A 54 69.97 -61.19 -38.81
C GLU A 54 68.44 -61.08 -38.87
N GLY A 55 67.95 -59.85 -39.06
CA GLY A 55 66.54 -59.60 -39.34
C GLY A 55 66.16 -60.08 -40.76
N PRO A 56 64.88 -60.39 -41.03
CA PRO A 56 64.45 -60.86 -42.35
C PRO A 56 64.82 -59.86 -43.48
N LEU A 57 65.46 -60.34 -44.56
CA LEU A 57 65.99 -59.56 -45.71
C LEU A 57 65.03 -58.55 -46.38
N HIS A 58 63.72 -58.62 -46.11
CA HIS A 58 62.71 -57.68 -46.63
C HIS A 58 62.48 -56.47 -45.72
N LEU A 59 63.06 -56.45 -44.51
CA LEU A 59 62.94 -55.34 -43.55
C LEU A 59 64.12 -54.35 -43.60
N GLU A 60 65.25 -54.70 -44.22
CA GLU A 60 66.41 -53.80 -44.40
C GLU A 60 66.06 -52.55 -45.22
N HIS A 61 65.05 -52.63 -46.10
CA HIS A 61 64.59 -51.52 -46.93
C HIS A 61 63.53 -50.63 -46.25
N ILE A 62 63.13 -50.93 -45.01
CA ILE A 62 62.13 -50.17 -44.24
C ILE A 62 62.72 -49.75 -42.87
N VAL A 63 64.03 -49.50 -42.81
CA VAL A 63 64.65 -48.86 -41.65
C VAL A 63 64.54 -47.35 -41.87
N LEU A 64 63.57 -46.71 -41.22
CA LEU A 64 63.46 -45.26 -41.20
C LEU A 64 64.65 -44.69 -40.41
N PRO A 65 65.49 -43.82 -40.99
CA PRO A 65 66.58 -43.19 -40.26
C PRO A 65 66.05 -42.42 -39.05
N ASP A 66 66.71 -42.59 -37.91
CA ASP A 66 66.34 -41.89 -36.67
C ASP A 66 66.41 -40.37 -36.83
N GLU A 67 67.28 -39.86 -37.72
CA GLU A 67 67.31 -38.43 -38.05
C GLU A 67 66.01 -37.96 -38.71
N MET A 68 65.46 -38.74 -39.64
CA MET A 68 64.18 -38.41 -40.30
C MET A 68 63.02 -38.43 -39.31
N MET A 69 63.00 -39.41 -38.39
CA MET A 69 61.99 -39.48 -37.34
C MET A 69 62.15 -38.35 -36.30
N ALA A 70 63.37 -37.89 -36.02
CA ALA A 70 63.61 -36.73 -35.17
C ALA A 70 63.16 -35.43 -35.83
N GLU A 71 63.43 -35.25 -37.13
CA GLU A 71 63.02 -34.08 -37.91
C GLU A 71 61.50 -34.00 -38.09
N LEU A 72 60.86 -35.14 -38.38
CA LEU A 72 59.41 -35.22 -38.46
C LEU A 72 58.76 -34.88 -37.11
N ARG A 73 59.26 -35.43 -36.00
CA ARG A 73 58.78 -35.09 -34.65
C ARG A 73 58.96 -33.60 -34.34
N ARG A 74 60.10 -33.01 -34.71
CA ARG A 74 60.36 -31.58 -34.54
C ARG A 74 59.37 -30.74 -35.36
N SER A 75 59.13 -31.11 -36.62
CA SER A 75 58.21 -30.39 -37.52
C SER A 75 56.76 -30.45 -37.01
N ILE A 76 56.29 -31.64 -36.59
CA ILE A 76 54.95 -31.81 -36.01
C ILE A 76 54.79 -30.95 -34.74
N ARG A 77 55.79 -30.91 -33.87
CA ARG A 77 55.76 -30.07 -32.66
C ARG A 77 55.70 -28.58 -33.00
N GLN A 78 56.50 -28.12 -33.96
CA GLN A 78 56.48 -26.74 -34.43
C GLN A 78 55.11 -26.36 -34.99
N TRP A 79 54.54 -27.17 -35.89
CA TRP A 79 53.21 -26.93 -36.45
C TRP A 79 52.11 -26.95 -35.40
N PHE A 80 52.22 -27.84 -34.41
CA PHE A 80 51.28 -27.86 -33.30
C PHE A 80 51.33 -26.56 -32.49
N PHE A 81 52.52 -26.03 -32.20
CA PHE A 81 52.65 -24.75 -31.49
C PHE A 81 52.10 -23.58 -32.31
N GLU A 82 52.39 -23.51 -33.62
CA GLU A 82 51.83 -22.51 -34.53
C GLU A 82 50.29 -22.57 -34.56
N HIS A 83 49.74 -23.78 -34.72
CA HIS A 83 48.29 -23.98 -34.70
C HIS A 83 47.67 -23.62 -33.35
N LEU A 84 48.33 -23.96 -32.23
CA LEU A 84 47.84 -23.63 -30.89
C LEU A 84 47.74 -22.12 -30.68
N GLU A 85 48.72 -21.36 -31.16
CA GLU A 85 48.68 -19.90 -31.10
C GLU A 85 47.56 -19.30 -31.95
N ASP A 86 47.38 -19.78 -33.17
CA ASP A 86 46.29 -19.32 -34.04
C ASP A 86 44.92 -19.67 -33.45
N TYR A 87 44.78 -20.90 -32.93
CA TYR A 87 43.58 -21.32 -32.23
C TYR A 87 43.32 -20.50 -30.98
N PHE A 88 44.36 -20.13 -30.22
CA PHE A 88 44.19 -19.30 -29.03
C PHE A 88 43.68 -17.90 -29.41
N ASP A 89 44.26 -17.28 -30.43
CA ASP A 89 43.81 -15.97 -30.91
C ASP A 89 42.37 -16.03 -31.44
N GLU A 90 42.02 -17.08 -32.19
CA GLU A 90 40.66 -17.31 -32.67
C GLU A 90 39.68 -17.52 -31.51
N ALA A 91 40.02 -18.35 -30.53
CA ALA A 91 39.20 -18.63 -29.37
C ALA A 91 38.97 -17.36 -28.52
N VAL A 92 40.01 -16.55 -28.30
CA VAL A 92 39.90 -15.28 -27.58
C VAL A 92 39.02 -14.30 -28.36
N SER A 93 39.28 -14.13 -29.66
CA SER A 93 38.49 -13.24 -30.53
C SER A 93 37.01 -13.64 -30.59
N SER A 94 36.75 -14.94 -30.74
CA SER A 94 35.40 -15.51 -30.71
C SER A 94 34.70 -15.26 -29.36
N SER A 95 35.39 -15.50 -28.24
CA SER A 95 34.84 -15.25 -26.91
C SER A 95 34.50 -13.76 -26.70
N TYR A 96 35.37 -12.86 -27.17
CA TYR A 96 35.16 -11.43 -27.08
C TYR A 96 33.96 -10.98 -27.92
N SER A 97 33.83 -11.52 -29.14
CA SER A 97 32.67 -11.29 -30.01
C SER A 97 31.35 -11.72 -29.35
N VAL A 98 31.31 -12.91 -28.74
CA VAL A 98 30.13 -13.41 -28.02
C VAL A 98 29.78 -12.50 -26.84
N VAL A 99 30.76 -12.08 -26.04
CA VAL A 99 30.53 -11.18 -24.90
C VAL A 99 30.01 -9.82 -25.36
N LEU A 100 30.59 -9.25 -26.43
CA LEU A 100 30.10 -8.00 -27.00
C LEU A 100 28.66 -8.12 -27.50
N ALA A 101 28.33 -9.18 -28.23
CA ALA A 101 26.98 -9.43 -28.72
C ALA A 101 25.98 -9.55 -27.55
N LYS A 102 26.33 -10.32 -26.51
CA LYS A 102 25.49 -10.48 -25.32
C LYS A 102 25.33 -9.19 -24.53
N ARG A 103 26.38 -8.36 -24.46
CA ARG A 103 26.31 -7.05 -23.81
C ARG A 103 25.33 -6.12 -24.52
N GLU A 104 25.39 -6.06 -25.85
CA GLU A 104 24.49 -5.20 -26.62
C GLU A 104 23.04 -5.72 -26.57
N GLU A 105 22.85 -7.04 -26.62
CA GLU A 105 21.54 -7.68 -26.41
C GLU A 105 20.94 -7.26 -25.05
N LEU A 106 21.68 -7.44 -23.95
CA LEU A 106 21.21 -7.06 -22.60
C LEU A 106 20.95 -5.55 -22.46
N LYS A 107 21.78 -4.73 -23.10
CA LYS A 107 21.59 -3.27 -23.12
C LYS A 107 20.30 -2.90 -23.84
N SER A 108 20.05 -3.48 -25.01
CA SER A 108 18.83 -3.26 -25.78
C SER A 108 17.57 -3.74 -25.03
N GLU A 109 17.67 -4.85 -24.30
CA GLU A 109 16.59 -5.35 -23.45
C GLU A 109 16.29 -4.39 -22.29
N LEU A 110 17.34 -3.87 -21.63
CA LEU A 110 17.20 -2.88 -20.56
C LEU A 110 16.54 -1.60 -21.07
N ASP A 111 17.01 -1.07 -22.20
CA ASP A 111 16.47 0.14 -22.81
C ASP A 111 14.99 -0.03 -23.17
N LEU A 112 14.60 -1.18 -23.71
CA LEU A 112 13.21 -1.52 -23.98
C LEU A 112 12.37 -1.58 -22.71
N ARG A 113 12.84 -2.26 -21.65
CA ARG A 113 12.13 -2.34 -20.36
C ARG A 113 11.95 -0.96 -19.73
N CYS A 114 12.98 -0.11 -19.78
CA CYS A 114 12.90 1.27 -19.33
C CYS A 114 11.85 2.05 -20.11
N HIS A 115 11.85 1.95 -21.45
CA HIS A 115 10.87 2.62 -22.31
C HIS A 115 9.43 2.16 -22.00
N LEU A 116 9.19 0.85 -21.84
CA LEU A 116 7.87 0.30 -21.52
C LEU A 116 7.37 0.72 -20.12
N HIS A 117 8.27 0.86 -19.16
CA HIS A 117 7.93 1.25 -17.79
C HIS A 117 7.90 2.76 -17.57
N GLN A 118 8.57 3.56 -18.41
CA GLN A 118 8.58 5.02 -18.33
C GLN A 118 7.16 5.64 -18.19
N PRO A 119 6.14 5.26 -18.98
CA PRO A 119 4.80 5.83 -18.84
C PRO A 119 4.04 5.30 -17.61
N ARG A 120 4.50 4.22 -16.96
CA ARG A 120 3.79 3.60 -15.83
C ARG A 120 3.69 4.55 -14.64
N SER A 121 4.76 5.31 -14.35
CA SER A 121 4.75 6.28 -13.25
C SER A 121 3.73 7.40 -13.48
N GLN A 122 3.64 7.91 -14.71
CA GLN A 122 2.68 8.93 -15.11
C GLN A 122 1.24 8.40 -15.01
N ARG A 123 0.97 7.19 -15.52
CA ARG A 123 -0.35 6.56 -15.39
C ARG A 123 -0.74 6.32 -13.94
N ILE A 124 0.17 5.79 -13.10
CA ILE A 124 -0.10 5.62 -11.66
C ILE A 124 -0.43 6.98 -11.01
N LYS A 125 0.30 8.04 -11.37
CA LYS A 125 0.04 9.38 -10.83
C LYS A 125 -1.33 9.90 -11.26
N MET A 126 -1.66 9.82 -12.55
CA MET A 126 -2.88 10.39 -13.10
C MET A 126 -4.12 9.55 -12.77
N ASP A 127 -4.03 8.24 -12.97
CA ASP A 127 -5.19 7.34 -12.98
C ASP A 127 -5.46 6.73 -11.59
N ILE A 128 -4.45 6.70 -10.70
CA ILE A 128 -4.59 6.13 -9.36
C ILE A 128 -4.47 7.22 -8.31
N HIS A 129 -3.33 7.91 -8.23
CA HIS A 129 -3.09 8.88 -7.15
C HIS A 129 -4.03 10.08 -7.22
N ASN A 130 -4.14 10.74 -8.38
CA ASN A 130 -4.97 11.94 -8.51
C ASN A 130 -6.47 11.61 -8.39
N VAL A 131 -6.90 10.49 -8.96
CA VAL A 131 -8.27 9.98 -8.80
C VAL A 131 -8.55 9.75 -7.32
N ARG A 132 -7.66 9.02 -6.62
CA ARG A 132 -7.82 8.76 -5.19
C ARG A 132 -7.83 10.05 -4.36
N ALA A 133 -6.97 11.02 -4.69
CA ALA A 133 -6.95 12.31 -4.00
C ALA A 133 -8.27 13.09 -4.17
N ALA A 134 -8.87 13.05 -5.37
CA ALA A 134 -10.17 13.64 -5.61
C ALA A 134 -11.30 12.90 -4.86
N GLU A 135 -11.28 11.56 -4.85
CA GLU A 135 -12.23 10.75 -4.07
C GLU A 135 -12.20 11.09 -2.57
N LEU A 136 -11.01 11.12 -1.97
CA LEU A 136 -10.84 11.45 -0.54
C LEU A 136 -11.41 12.83 -0.21
N ARG A 137 -11.21 13.81 -1.10
CA ARG A 137 -11.79 15.14 -0.96
C ARG A 137 -13.32 15.09 -1.02
N LEU A 138 -13.89 14.40 -2.00
CA LEU A 138 -15.34 14.27 -2.16
C LEU A 138 -15.97 13.57 -0.95
N HIS A 139 -15.31 12.56 -0.39
CA HIS A 139 -15.77 11.90 0.83
C HIS A 139 -15.77 12.86 2.03
N SER A 140 -14.70 13.63 2.23
CA SER A 140 -14.66 14.66 3.27
C SER A 140 -15.76 15.69 3.05
N GLU A 141 -15.85 16.29 1.86
CA GLU A 141 -16.83 17.33 1.52
C GLU A 141 -18.28 16.85 1.72
N ARG A 142 -18.55 15.56 1.48
CA ARG A 142 -19.86 14.97 1.74
C ARG A 142 -20.18 14.92 3.24
N VAL A 143 -19.20 14.58 4.08
CA VAL A 143 -19.33 14.59 5.55
C VAL A 143 -19.44 16.01 6.09
N ASP A 144 -18.61 16.93 5.57
CA ASP A 144 -18.67 18.36 5.88
C ASP A 144 -20.08 18.92 5.66
N ARG A 145 -20.63 18.74 4.44
CA ARG A 145 -22.00 19.20 4.10
C ARG A 145 -23.08 18.58 4.97
N HIS A 146 -22.95 17.30 5.33
CA HIS A 146 -23.91 16.65 6.22
C HIS A 146 -23.88 17.26 7.62
N CYS A 147 -22.69 17.44 8.19
CA CYS A 147 -22.53 18.06 9.51
C CYS A 147 -23.04 19.51 9.52
N GLU A 148 -22.79 20.27 8.44
CA GLU A 148 -23.35 21.61 8.26
C GLU A 148 -24.89 21.58 8.21
N GLY A 149 -25.47 20.62 7.48
CA GLY A 149 -26.92 20.42 7.42
C GLY A 149 -27.54 20.11 8.79
N VAL A 150 -26.89 19.26 9.59
CA VAL A 150 -27.29 18.98 10.98
C VAL A 150 -27.25 20.26 11.80
N ASN A 151 -26.13 20.99 11.78
CA ASN A 151 -25.99 22.23 12.55
C ASN A 151 -27.02 23.28 12.16
N LYS A 152 -27.33 23.40 10.87
CA LYS A 152 -28.36 24.29 10.38
C LYS A 152 -29.74 23.90 10.91
N ALA A 153 -30.11 22.61 10.83
CA ALA A 153 -31.40 22.15 11.35
C ALA A 153 -31.54 22.41 12.87
N LEU A 154 -30.46 22.25 13.65
CA LEU A 154 -30.45 22.59 15.07
C LEU A 154 -30.59 24.10 15.31
N ALA A 155 -29.95 24.93 14.48
CA ALA A 155 -30.11 26.39 14.54
C ALA A 155 -31.54 26.82 14.21
N ASP A 156 -32.14 26.23 13.16
CA ASP A 156 -33.53 26.51 12.77
C ASP A 156 -34.50 26.14 13.92
N LEU A 157 -34.33 24.96 14.54
CA LEU A 157 -35.11 24.56 15.72
C LEU A 157 -34.95 25.54 16.89
N LYS A 158 -33.73 26.06 17.10
CA LYS A 158 -33.47 27.05 18.15
C LYS A 158 -34.18 28.38 17.88
N ASP A 159 -34.15 28.85 16.63
CA ASP A 159 -34.84 30.08 16.26
C ASP A 159 -36.36 29.92 16.40
N GLU A 160 -36.90 28.75 16.04
CA GLU A 160 -38.30 28.40 16.29
C GLU A 160 -38.65 28.38 17.78
N SER A 161 -37.74 27.90 18.64
CA SER A 161 -37.96 27.87 20.09
C SER A 161 -38.07 29.28 20.66
N VAL A 162 -37.23 30.21 20.20
CA VAL A 162 -37.28 31.63 20.58
C VAL A 162 -38.63 32.24 20.19
N VAL A 163 -39.11 31.98 18.97
CA VAL A 163 -40.43 32.49 18.52
C VAL A 163 -41.57 31.92 19.37
N LEU A 164 -41.51 30.64 19.75
CA LEU A 164 -42.49 30.04 20.65
C LEU A 164 -42.44 30.70 22.04
N ILE A 165 -41.24 30.90 22.59
CA ILE A 165 -41.05 31.53 23.90
C ILE A 165 -41.67 32.93 23.92
N ASP A 166 -41.42 33.74 22.91
CA ASP A 166 -41.96 35.10 22.83
C ASP A 166 -43.48 35.11 22.67
N ARG A 167 -44.03 34.19 21.86
CA ARG A 167 -45.48 34.01 21.75
C ARG A 167 -46.10 33.67 23.10
N MET A 168 -45.52 32.74 23.85
CA MET A 168 -46.05 32.31 25.13
C MET A 168 -45.97 33.42 26.19
N LYS A 169 -44.89 34.20 26.22
CA LYS A 169 -44.81 35.40 27.07
C LYS A 169 -45.92 36.39 26.77
N GLN A 170 -46.21 36.62 25.48
CA GLN A 170 -47.30 37.50 25.06
C GLN A 170 -48.67 36.95 25.49
N ASP A 171 -48.93 35.67 25.24
CA ASP A 171 -50.18 35.00 25.63
C ASP A 171 -50.41 35.06 27.15
N THR A 172 -49.36 34.86 27.95
CA THR A 172 -49.42 34.98 29.41
C THR A 172 -49.63 36.43 29.86
N GLN A 173 -49.04 37.41 29.17
CA GLN A 173 -49.30 38.83 29.45
C GLN A 173 -50.74 39.22 29.13
N ASP A 174 -51.29 38.73 28.02
CA ASP A 174 -52.68 38.98 27.63
C ASP A 174 -53.67 38.32 28.60
N PHE A 175 -53.35 37.12 29.08
CA PHE A 175 -54.09 36.47 30.17
C PHE A 175 -54.10 37.34 31.44
N ARG A 176 -52.95 37.84 31.89
CA ARG A 176 -52.87 38.74 33.06
C ARG A 176 -53.68 40.01 32.88
N ASN A 177 -53.58 40.65 31.72
CA ASN A 177 -54.37 41.84 31.41
C ASN A 177 -55.87 41.55 31.47
N LYS A 178 -56.29 40.37 31.00
CA LYS A 178 -57.69 39.90 31.08
C LYS A 178 -58.14 39.68 32.52
N ILE A 179 -57.29 39.07 33.36
CA ILE A 179 -57.58 38.87 34.79
C ILE A 179 -57.70 40.22 35.52
N LEU A 180 -56.79 41.16 35.28
CA LEU A 180 -56.86 42.51 35.87
C LEU A 180 -58.13 43.27 35.45
N ALA A 181 -58.55 43.14 34.19
CA ALA A 181 -59.79 43.73 33.71
C ALA A 181 -61.04 43.09 34.37
N MET A 182 -61.01 41.77 34.58
CA MET A 182 -62.06 41.07 35.34
C MET A 182 -62.08 41.51 36.80
N GLU A 183 -60.92 41.64 37.46
CA GLU A 183 -60.81 42.14 38.84
C GLU A 183 -61.39 43.56 38.98
N ALA A 184 -61.03 44.48 38.08
CA ALA A 184 -61.60 45.82 38.06
C ALA A 184 -63.13 45.78 37.87
N THR A 185 -63.64 44.87 37.06
CA THR A 185 -65.09 44.67 36.87
C THR A 185 -65.75 44.10 38.12
N PHE A 186 -65.07 43.18 38.81
CA PHE A 186 -65.51 42.57 40.08
C PHE A 186 -65.67 43.62 41.18
N LEU A 187 -64.65 44.46 41.37
CA LEU A 187 -64.65 45.54 42.39
C LEU A 187 -65.74 46.58 42.15
N ASN A 188 -66.13 46.81 40.89
CA ASN A 188 -67.14 47.80 40.51
C ASN A 188 -68.57 47.21 40.36
N ALA A 189 -68.75 45.90 40.54
CA ALA A 189 -70.04 45.24 40.33
C ALA A 189 -71.02 45.53 41.49
N ARG A 190 -72.12 46.24 41.20
CA ARG A 190 -73.19 46.56 42.17
C ARG A 190 -74.40 45.61 42.15
N LYS A 191 -74.38 44.58 41.30
CA LYS A 191 -75.50 43.63 41.10
C LYS A 191 -75.01 42.20 41.28
N SER A 192 -75.77 41.37 42.01
CA SER A 192 -75.42 39.96 42.30
C SER A 192 -75.23 39.12 41.04
N ASP A 193 -76.07 39.34 40.02
CA ASP A 193 -76.05 38.52 38.81
C ASP A 193 -74.75 38.71 38.01
N LYS A 194 -74.18 39.94 38.03
CA LYS A 194 -72.88 40.23 37.43
C LYS A 194 -71.73 39.55 38.17
N LEU A 195 -71.79 39.52 39.51
CA LEU A 195 -70.82 38.83 40.36
C LEU A 195 -70.86 37.32 40.13
N ALA A 196 -72.05 36.72 40.11
CA ALA A 196 -72.25 35.30 39.86
C ALA A 196 -71.72 34.88 38.48
N ALA A 197 -71.99 35.67 37.43
CA ALA A 197 -71.47 35.44 36.09
C ALA A 197 -69.94 35.56 36.02
N LEU A 198 -69.34 36.49 36.77
CA LEU A 198 -67.88 36.63 36.80
C LEU A 198 -67.23 35.43 37.49
N CYS A 199 -67.74 35.02 38.64
CA CYS A 199 -67.27 33.86 39.39
C CYS A 199 -67.39 32.56 38.60
N SER A 200 -68.44 32.39 37.79
CA SER A 200 -68.59 31.20 36.94
C SER A 200 -67.69 31.23 35.70
N SER A 201 -67.33 32.42 35.20
CA SER A 201 -66.45 32.57 34.02
C SER A 201 -64.96 32.44 34.34
N LEU A 202 -64.52 32.79 35.55
CA LEU A 202 -63.11 32.82 35.93
C LEU A 202 -62.41 31.45 35.83
N PRO A 203 -62.99 30.34 36.33
CA PRO A 203 -62.41 29.00 36.14
C PRO A 203 -62.25 28.64 34.66
N SER A 204 -63.24 28.96 33.83
CA SER A 204 -63.17 28.68 32.39
C SER A 204 -62.05 29.46 31.70
N VAL A 205 -61.78 30.71 32.12
CA VAL A 205 -60.69 31.52 31.57
C VAL A 205 -59.32 30.97 32.00
N LEU A 206 -59.19 30.54 33.26
CA LEU A 206 -57.97 29.92 33.77
C LEU A 206 -57.70 28.57 33.07
N ASP A 207 -58.70 27.69 33.01
CA ASP A 207 -58.60 26.38 32.35
C ASP A 207 -58.24 26.53 30.87
N SER A 208 -58.82 27.53 30.19
CA SER A 208 -58.49 27.83 28.80
C SER A 208 -57.03 28.26 28.62
N HIS A 209 -56.46 29.04 29.56
CA HIS A 209 -55.06 29.45 29.49
C HIS A 209 -54.12 28.28 29.75
N ILE A 210 -54.35 27.53 30.83
CA ILE A 210 -53.56 26.34 31.20
C ILE A 210 -53.59 25.32 30.06
N SER A 211 -54.77 25.01 29.53
CA SER A 211 -54.91 24.06 28.42
C SER A 211 -54.19 24.55 27.16
N GLY A 212 -54.19 25.85 26.87
CA GLY A 212 -53.48 26.43 25.74
C GLY A 212 -51.95 26.27 25.87
N VAL A 213 -51.41 26.66 27.03
CA VAL A 213 -49.98 26.53 27.38
C VAL A 213 -49.52 25.07 27.26
N GLN A 214 -50.22 24.14 27.92
CA GLN A 214 -49.85 22.73 27.92
C GLN A 214 -49.94 22.10 26.52
N THR A 215 -50.92 22.49 25.72
CA THR A 215 -51.08 21.98 24.34
C THR A 215 -49.96 22.50 23.45
N ALA A 216 -49.62 23.79 23.52
CA ALA A 216 -48.52 24.37 22.75
C ALA A 216 -47.18 23.71 23.12
N MET A 217 -46.92 23.53 24.42
CA MET A 217 -45.72 22.87 24.93
C MET A 217 -45.61 21.42 24.48
N ARG A 218 -46.69 20.64 24.61
CA ARG A 218 -46.72 19.24 24.18
C ARG A 218 -46.46 19.11 22.67
N ASN A 219 -47.12 19.94 21.87
CA ASN A 219 -46.95 19.92 20.41
C ASN A 219 -45.51 20.25 20.01
N TYR A 220 -44.90 21.25 20.65
CA TYR A 220 -43.53 21.62 20.33
C TYR A 220 -42.49 20.58 20.79
N ARG A 221 -42.67 19.99 21.99
CA ARG A 221 -41.83 18.87 22.45
C ARG A 221 -41.87 17.70 21.47
N GLN A 222 -43.07 17.31 21.03
CA GLN A 222 -43.23 16.26 20.03
C GLN A 222 -42.54 16.63 18.70
N HIS A 223 -42.67 17.88 18.25
CA HIS A 223 -42.00 18.34 17.03
C HIS A 223 -40.47 18.25 17.13
N VAL A 224 -39.90 18.70 18.25
CA VAL A 224 -38.46 18.63 18.53
C VAL A 224 -38.00 17.17 18.56
N GLU A 225 -38.70 16.29 19.28
CA GLU A 225 -38.39 14.86 19.36
C GLU A 225 -38.39 14.20 17.97
N GLU A 226 -39.39 14.48 17.13
CA GLU A 226 -39.47 13.95 15.77
C GLU A 226 -38.32 14.46 14.87
N MET A 227 -37.96 15.73 14.98
CA MET A 227 -36.89 16.32 14.17
C MET A 227 -35.50 15.84 14.61
N LEU A 228 -35.23 15.79 15.91
CA LEU A 228 -33.98 15.27 16.44
C LEU A 228 -33.85 13.77 16.18
N GLY A 229 -34.94 13.00 16.28
CA GLY A 229 -34.98 11.59 15.90
C GLY A 229 -34.55 11.38 14.45
N LYS A 230 -35.13 12.15 13.50
CA LYS A 230 -34.72 12.10 12.08
C LYS A 230 -33.24 12.46 11.87
N LEU A 231 -32.72 13.46 12.60
CA LEU A 231 -31.31 13.81 12.50
C LEU A 231 -30.40 12.68 13.02
N CYS A 232 -30.76 12.03 14.12
CA CYS A 232 -30.05 10.88 14.66
C CYS A 232 -30.07 9.69 13.69
N ASP A 233 -31.22 9.38 13.10
CA ASP A 233 -31.38 8.29 12.14
C ASP A 233 -30.56 8.54 10.88
N THR A 234 -30.71 9.72 10.27
CA THR A 234 -29.96 10.08 9.05
C THR A 234 -28.45 10.11 9.28
N ASN A 235 -27.99 10.52 10.47
CA ASN A 235 -26.57 10.47 10.83
C ASN A 235 -26.07 9.03 11.01
N SER A 236 -26.87 8.16 11.64
CA SER A 236 -26.56 6.76 11.85
C SER A 236 -26.50 5.98 10.53
N ASP A 237 -27.48 6.20 9.65
CA ASP A 237 -27.52 5.67 8.29
C ASP A 237 -26.29 6.13 7.50
N PHE A 238 -25.88 7.38 7.66
CA PHE A 238 -24.72 7.89 6.95
C PHE A 238 -23.41 7.23 7.43
N ILE A 239 -23.25 7.00 8.74
CA ILE A 239 -22.13 6.20 9.30
C ILE A 239 -22.13 4.77 8.74
N GLY A 240 -23.31 4.16 8.61
CA GLY A 240 -23.49 2.81 8.06
C GLY A 240 -23.28 2.72 6.55
N SER A 241 -23.34 3.84 5.84
CA SER A 241 -23.18 3.88 4.38
C SER A 241 -21.75 3.69 3.89
N PHE A 242 -20.75 3.86 4.75
CA PHE A 242 -19.34 3.69 4.40
C PHE A 242 -19.00 2.22 4.20
N ARG A 243 -18.56 1.86 2.99
CA ARG A 243 -18.16 0.50 2.63
C ARG A 243 -16.68 0.41 2.33
N LEU A 244 -16.02 -0.58 2.90
CA LEU A 244 -14.59 -0.83 2.67
C LEU A 244 -14.35 -1.37 1.26
N PHE A 245 -13.11 -1.23 0.77
CA PHE A 245 -12.69 -1.88 -0.48
C PHE A 245 -12.92 -3.41 -0.48
N SER A 246 -12.73 -4.07 0.67
CA SER A 246 -13.01 -5.51 0.83
C SER A 246 -14.49 -5.87 0.65
N GLU A 247 -15.39 -4.91 0.76
CA GLU A 247 -16.85 -5.05 0.65
C GLU A 247 -17.37 -4.52 -0.70
N GLY A 248 -16.47 -4.19 -1.64
CA GLY A 248 -16.82 -3.56 -2.92
C GLY A 248 -17.14 -2.06 -2.82
N GLY A 249 -16.79 -1.43 -1.70
CA GLY A 249 -16.82 0.03 -1.55
C GLY A 249 -15.52 0.70 -1.98
N ASN A 250 -15.40 1.99 -1.65
CA ASN A 250 -14.28 2.85 -2.05
C ASN A 250 -13.60 3.54 -0.86
N PHE A 251 -13.80 3.05 0.36
CA PHE A 251 -13.18 3.62 1.55
C PHE A 251 -12.04 2.76 2.09
N SER A 252 -11.03 3.41 2.66
CA SER A 252 -10.00 2.74 3.46
C SER A 252 -10.36 2.72 4.94
N PRO A 253 -9.86 1.76 5.75
CA PRO A 253 -10.15 1.71 7.18
C PRO A 253 -9.73 2.99 7.92
N ALA A 254 -8.56 3.54 7.59
CA ALA A 254 -8.06 4.78 8.20
C ALA A 254 -8.92 6.00 7.86
N GLU A 255 -9.45 6.06 6.63
CA GLU A 255 -10.35 7.12 6.21
C GLU A 255 -11.70 7.06 6.94
N ILE A 256 -12.30 5.87 7.00
CA ILE A 256 -13.59 5.67 7.69
C ILE A 256 -13.48 6.12 9.14
N GLU A 257 -12.39 5.79 9.83
CA GLU A 257 -12.20 6.17 11.24
C GLU A 257 -12.27 7.69 11.42
N ILE A 258 -11.55 8.45 10.59
CA ILE A 258 -11.55 9.92 10.64
C ILE A 258 -12.95 10.47 10.35
N LEU A 259 -13.64 9.96 9.33
CA LEU A 259 -14.97 10.43 8.94
C LEU A 259 -16.02 10.07 10.00
N ARG A 260 -15.97 8.87 10.58
CA ARG A 260 -16.86 8.44 11.66
C ARG A 260 -16.67 9.29 12.90
N GLN A 261 -15.45 9.61 13.29
CA GLN A 261 -15.21 10.51 14.43
C GLN A 261 -15.91 11.86 14.26
N ARG A 262 -15.96 12.39 13.04
CA ARG A 262 -16.67 13.64 12.75
C ARG A 262 -18.19 13.47 12.85
N LEU A 263 -18.75 12.38 12.34
CA LEU A 263 -20.19 12.08 12.45
C LEU A 263 -20.60 11.78 13.90
N HIS A 264 -19.75 11.14 14.69
CA HIS A 264 -19.98 10.94 16.13
C HIS A 264 -19.99 12.26 16.89
N LYS A 265 -19.15 13.24 16.52
CA LYS A 265 -19.24 14.60 17.07
C LYS A 265 -20.58 15.24 16.74
N ALA A 266 -21.10 15.07 15.53
CA ALA A 266 -22.44 15.56 15.17
C ALA A 266 -23.53 14.90 16.03
N SER A 267 -23.48 13.58 16.26
CA SER A 267 -24.39 12.90 17.20
C SER A 267 -24.31 13.48 18.62
N ALA A 268 -23.11 13.76 19.12
CA ALA A 268 -22.93 14.36 20.44
C ALA A 268 -23.51 15.79 20.52
N ILE A 269 -23.39 16.57 19.45
CA ILE A 269 -23.98 17.91 19.35
C ILE A 269 -25.51 17.83 19.37
N ILE A 270 -26.11 16.87 18.63
CA ILE A 270 -27.57 16.65 18.64
C ILE A 270 -28.04 16.32 20.06
N ALA A 271 -27.39 15.38 20.75
CA ALA A 271 -27.76 14.99 22.11
C ALA A 271 -27.59 16.14 23.13
N ALA A 272 -26.53 16.94 23.00
CA ALA A 272 -26.33 18.12 23.85
C ALA A 272 -27.41 19.19 23.61
N PHE A 273 -27.80 19.39 22.35
CA PHE A 273 -28.88 20.30 21.98
C PHE A 273 -30.22 19.85 22.55
N GLU A 274 -30.54 18.55 22.43
CA GLU A 274 -31.75 17.94 23.00
C GLU A 274 -31.86 18.22 24.50
N GLY A 275 -30.79 17.96 25.25
CA GLY A 275 -30.77 18.25 26.68
C GLY A 275 -30.99 19.74 27.00
N SER A 276 -30.36 20.64 26.23
CA SER A 276 -30.50 22.09 26.43
C SER A 276 -31.93 22.57 26.15
N ILE A 277 -32.51 22.18 25.01
CA ILE A 277 -33.83 22.66 24.60
C ILE A 277 -34.94 22.13 25.50
N MET A 278 -34.82 20.90 25.99
CA MET A 278 -35.79 20.32 26.92
C MET A 278 -35.82 21.06 28.26
N VAL A 279 -34.65 21.42 28.80
CA VAL A 279 -34.56 22.24 30.02
C VAL A 279 -35.17 23.63 29.82
N ASP A 280 -34.91 24.27 28.67
CA ASP A 280 -35.48 25.58 28.35
C ASP A 280 -37.03 25.52 28.27
N LEU A 281 -37.58 24.45 27.68
CA LEU A 281 -39.03 24.25 27.56
C LEU A 281 -39.70 23.96 28.91
N GLU A 282 -39.09 23.14 29.76
CA GLU A 282 -39.56 22.90 31.13
C GLU A 282 -39.58 24.20 31.95
N GLY A 283 -38.50 24.98 31.88
CA GLY A 283 -38.39 26.27 32.55
C GLY A 283 -39.46 27.26 32.10
N LEU A 284 -39.77 27.31 30.80
CA LEU A 284 -40.83 28.17 30.26
C LEU A 284 -42.23 27.69 30.70
N GLU A 285 -42.51 26.39 30.66
CA GLU A 285 -43.81 25.86 31.07
C GLU A 285 -44.11 26.18 32.54
N SER A 286 -43.14 25.98 33.44
CA SER A 286 -43.26 26.37 34.85
C SER A 286 -43.54 27.86 35.01
N GLN A 287 -42.83 28.72 34.27
CA GLN A 287 -43.04 30.17 34.32
C GLN A 287 -44.42 30.60 33.84
N CYS A 288 -45.01 29.91 32.87
CA CYS A 288 -46.36 30.21 32.38
C CYS A 288 -47.46 29.70 33.33
N LEU A 289 -47.22 28.61 34.07
CA LEU A 289 -48.22 27.97 34.93
C LEU A 289 -48.20 28.45 36.39
N GLU A 290 -47.08 28.95 36.91
CA GLU A 290 -46.96 29.46 38.28
C GLU A 290 -47.48 30.90 38.48
N GLN A 291 -48.04 31.53 37.43
CA GLN A 291 -48.45 32.94 37.39
C GLN A 291 -49.97 33.14 37.51
#